data_AF-I2DWN5-F1
#
_entry.id   AF-I2DWN5-F1
#
_cell.length_a   1.000
_cell.length_b   1.000
_cell.length_c   1.000
_cell.angle_alpha   90.00
_cell.angle_beta   90.00
_cell.angle_gamma   90.00
#
_symmetry.space_group_name_H-M   'P 1'
#
loop_
_entity.id
_entity.type
_entity.pdbx_description
1 polymer ?
#
loop_
_entity_poly.entity_id
_entity_poly.type
_entity_poly.pdbx_seq_one_letter_code
_entity_poly.pdbx_strand_id
1 'polypeptide(L)'
;MKRNTATAICLALALCACSNKDNSMPSEADMNAVRAKLAFTCVHEVDHLPPLDPEADTLFKYALYLEKQEGPKNYDAAARYYRIAAAYGHFKANHNLQLLVSEGFAHSPDAPKETIDLVEQLITAGVAGGYYDMAHYLELGYGVKQDEKKALTYFRKAADLGSPEGQFRVGDLLSPRDRAPDIARKMIECATDQGYGKAANYLGIDLSTEKSYPAAVKAFQKGVRAGVAESAFALRHGFDTQPSDRVYFLGLSNDLERSRRYEAIWKFLNDNEDLNPKVPDIDKIVPLPPVKLPPWDGTFQWQKEQEAAKPPQKPSDQLVERLAREKNLDPTTGLPLVSAPKSTQEDRMPLGTAARTGEVCPQDGIWSVRHVSRVCLEATRYVSKGEIMPPLAVDNPRPLPGLDALLGMRVHSTDEVWRLESYDRRVL
;
A
#
# COMPACT_ATOMS: atom_id res chain seq x y z
N MET A 1 -63.24 -35.36 52.08
CA MET A 1 -62.80 -36.17 50.92
C MET A 1 -61.62 -35.46 50.25
N LYS A 2 -60.48 -36.18 50.13
CA LYS A 2 -59.31 -35.97 49.23
C LYS A 2 -58.69 -34.55 49.19
N ARG A 3 -57.66 -34.25 50.00
CA ARG A 3 -56.21 -34.44 49.71
C ARG A 3 -55.84 -34.20 48.24
N ASN A 4 -55.21 -33.06 47.97
CA ASN A 4 -54.20 -32.91 46.91
C ASN A 4 -53.06 -32.04 47.46
N THR A 5 -51.93 -32.71 47.70
CA THR A 5 -50.64 -32.18 48.09
C THR A 5 -49.93 -31.64 46.85
N ALA A 6 -49.62 -30.35 46.82
CA ALA A 6 -48.71 -29.76 45.83
C ALA A 6 -47.32 -29.64 46.46
N THR A 7 -46.44 -30.58 46.12
CA THR A 7 -45.03 -30.58 46.49
C THR A 7 -44.28 -29.69 45.49
N ALA A 8 -43.92 -28.49 45.88
CA ALA A 8 -43.06 -27.61 45.09
C ALA A 8 -41.59 -28.00 45.31
N ILE A 9 -41.01 -28.69 44.32
CA ILE A 9 -39.58 -28.99 44.27
C ILE A 9 -38.85 -27.72 43.83
N CYS A 10 -38.21 -27.02 44.76
CA CYS A 10 -37.26 -25.95 44.45
C CYS A 10 -35.97 -26.57 43.93
N LEU A 11 -35.79 -26.59 42.61
CA LEU A 11 -34.49 -26.91 42.00
C LEU A 11 -33.58 -25.68 42.16
N ALA A 12 -32.63 -25.76 43.08
CA ALA A 12 -31.57 -24.78 43.21
C ALA A 12 -30.62 -24.91 42.00
N LEU A 13 -30.79 -24.04 41.00
CA LEU A 13 -29.80 -23.84 39.95
C LEU A 13 -28.63 -23.06 40.55
N ALA A 14 -27.55 -23.78 40.85
CA ALA A 14 -26.26 -23.20 41.18
C ALA A 14 -25.77 -22.39 39.97
N LEU A 15 -25.81 -21.05 40.09
CA LEU A 15 -25.05 -20.15 39.24
C LEU A 15 -23.57 -20.39 39.52
N CYS A 16 -22.92 -21.22 38.70
CA CYS A 16 -21.48 -21.16 38.53
C CYS A 16 -21.14 -19.80 37.92
N ALA A 17 -20.88 -18.82 38.78
CA ALA A 17 -20.21 -17.59 38.43
C ALA A 17 -18.76 -17.94 38.05
N CYS A 18 -18.52 -18.20 36.77
CA CYS A 18 -17.16 -18.13 36.22
C CYS A 18 -16.71 -16.67 36.29
N SER A 19 -15.94 -16.36 37.33
CA SER A 19 -15.24 -15.09 37.47
C SER A 19 -14.19 -14.94 36.36
N ASN A 20 -14.56 -14.30 35.26
CA ASN A 20 -13.58 -13.70 34.36
C ASN A 20 -13.00 -12.45 35.07
N LYS A 21 -11.97 -12.66 35.88
CA LYS A 21 -10.99 -11.61 36.20
C LYS A 21 -10.24 -11.34 34.90
N ASP A 22 -10.66 -10.30 34.18
CA ASP A 22 -9.89 -9.46 33.24
C ASP A 22 -10.81 -8.83 32.19
N ASN A 23 -11.83 -8.11 32.65
CA ASN A 23 -12.57 -7.14 31.82
C ASN A 23 -13.09 -6.00 32.70
N SER A 24 -12.21 -5.37 33.48
CA SER A 24 -12.50 -4.05 34.03
C SER A 24 -12.45 -3.04 32.89
N MET A 25 -13.53 -2.26 32.72
CA MET A 25 -13.53 -1.12 31.80
C MET A 25 -12.33 -0.21 32.13
N PRO A 26 -11.61 0.32 31.12
CA PRO A 26 -10.48 1.22 31.33
C PRO A 26 -10.91 2.42 32.19
N SER A 27 -10.03 2.86 33.10
CA SER A 27 -10.32 4.05 33.90
C SER A 27 -10.33 5.31 33.03
N GLU A 28 -10.95 6.39 33.51
CA GLU A 28 -10.92 7.68 32.82
C GLU A 28 -9.48 8.19 32.61
N ALA A 29 -8.58 7.91 33.56
CA ALA A 29 -7.16 8.23 33.44
C ALA A 29 -6.49 7.44 32.30
N ASP A 30 -6.81 6.14 32.15
CA ASP A 30 -6.31 5.32 31.05
C ASP A 30 -6.79 5.84 29.69
N MET A 31 -8.07 6.20 29.60
CA MET A 31 -8.66 6.77 28.39
C MET A 31 -8.05 8.14 28.04
N ASN A 32 -7.78 8.99 29.03
CA ASN A 32 -7.14 10.27 28.82
C ASN A 32 -5.67 10.12 28.38
N ALA A 33 -4.94 9.15 28.93
CA ALA A 33 -3.58 8.82 28.48
C ALA A 33 -3.56 8.30 27.03
N VAL A 34 -4.54 7.49 26.63
CA VAL A 34 -4.71 7.03 25.24
C VAL A 34 -5.01 8.22 24.32
N ARG A 35 -5.93 9.11 24.69
CA ARG A 35 -6.24 10.33 23.91
C ARG A 35 -5.04 11.25 23.75
N ALA A 36 -4.22 11.41 24.78
CA ALA A 36 -2.99 12.20 24.70
C ALA A 36 -2.00 11.62 23.68
N LYS A 37 -1.89 10.29 23.57
CA LYS A 37 -1.06 9.62 22.55
C LYS A 37 -1.60 9.78 21.12
N LEU A 38 -2.91 10.03 20.98
CA LEU A 38 -3.55 10.28 19.69
C LEU A 38 -3.44 11.74 19.23
N ALA A 39 -2.90 12.64 20.06
CA ALA A 39 -2.76 14.06 19.73
C ALA A 39 -2.15 14.24 18.33
N PHE A 40 -2.75 15.10 17.53
CA PHE A 40 -2.41 15.29 16.14
C PHE A 40 -2.28 16.77 15.83
N THR A 41 -1.25 17.12 15.06
CA THR A 41 -1.04 18.44 14.49
C THR A 41 -1.06 18.29 12.99
N CYS A 42 -1.86 19.12 12.30
CA CYS A 42 -1.89 19.10 10.84
C CYS A 42 -0.52 19.50 10.29
N VAL A 43 0.01 18.64 9.42
CA VAL A 43 1.25 18.83 8.67
C VAL A 43 0.91 18.61 7.21
N HIS A 44 1.41 19.45 6.32
CA HIS A 44 1.23 19.25 4.88
C HIS A 44 2.45 18.57 4.29
N GLU A 45 2.24 17.50 3.51
CA GLU A 45 3.33 16.75 2.90
C GLU A 45 4.21 17.63 2.02
N VAL A 46 3.60 18.55 1.26
CA VAL A 46 4.30 19.48 0.36
C VAL A 46 5.38 20.32 1.05
N ASP A 47 5.25 20.58 2.36
CA ASP A 47 6.22 21.37 3.12
C ASP A 47 7.50 20.58 3.45
N HIS A 48 7.50 19.27 3.20
CA HIS A 48 8.58 18.34 3.57
C HIS A 48 9.10 17.49 2.39
N LEU A 49 8.57 17.70 1.18
CA LEU A 49 9.03 16.95 0.01
C LEU A 49 10.46 17.36 -0.39
N PRO A 50 11.34 16.39 -0.73
CA PRO A 50 12.65 16.69 -1.27
C PRO A 50 12.52 17.38 -2.64
N PRO A 51 13.47 18.27 -3.01
CA PRO A 51 13.49 18.87 -4.33
C PRO A 51 13.70 17.79 -5.40
N LEU A 52 13.05 17.96 -6.55
CA LEU A 52 13.18 17.05 -7.68
C LEU A 52 14.35 17.46 -8.57
N ASP A 53 15.18 16.49 -8.95
CA ASP A 53 16.24 16.68 -9.94
C ASP A 53 15.60 17.00 -11.32
N PRO A 54 16.00 18.09 -12.01
CA PRO A 54 15.39 18.49 -13.29
C PRO A 54 15.59 17.48 -14.43
N GLU A 55 16.70 16.75 -14.46
CA GLU A 55 16.95 15.74 -15.48
C GLU A 55 16.08 14.50 -15.21
N ALA A 56 15.97 14.09 -13.95
CA ALA A 56 15.07 13.02 -13.53
C ALA A 56 13.59 13.37 -13.76
N ASP A 57 13.18 14.62 -13.52
CA ASP A 57 11.83 15.11 -13.83
C ASP A 57 11.55 15.11 -15.34
N THR A 58 12.57 15.32 -16.17
CA THR A 58 12.45 15.15 -17.64
C THR A 58 12.17 13.70 -18.01
N LEU A 59 12.86 12.73 -17.40
CA LEU A 59 12.59 11.30 -17.59
C LEU A 59 11.18 10.93 -17.13
N PHE A 60 10.77 11.41 -15.94
CA PHE A 60 9.42 11.18 -15.39
C PHE A 60 8.32 11.71 -16.31
N LYS A 61 8.44 12.95 -16.80
CA LYS A 61 7.46 13.55 -17.72
C LYS A 61 7.34 12.76 -19.02
N TYR A 62 8.46 12.27 -19.55
CA TYR A 62 8.44 11.44 -20.75
C TYR A 62 7.83 10.05 -20.50
N ALA A 63 8.11 9.43 -19.34
CA ALA A 63 7.49 8.18 -18.91
C ALA A 63 5.96 8.31 -18.82
N LEU A 64 5.47 9.38 -18.19
CA LEU A 64 4.05 9.69 -18.08
C LEU A 64 3.40 9.91 -19.46
N TYR A 65 4.12 10.53 -20.39
CA TYR A 65 3.66 10.68 -21.75
C TYR A 65 3.48 9.33 -22.46
N LEU A 66 4.44 8.41 -22.33
CA LEU A 66 4.34 7.05 -22.90
C LEU A 66 3.14 6.28 -22.33
N GLU A 67 2.92 6.39 -21.02
CA GLU A 67 1.79 5.75 -20.34
C GLU A 67 0.44 6.29 -20.83
N LYS A 68 0.36 7.58 -21.16
CA LYS A 68 -0.87 8.24 -21.63
C LYS A 68 -1.19 8.04 -23.12
N GLN A 69 -0.25 7.54 -23.93
CA GLN A 69 -0.49 7.35 -25.37
C GLN A 69 -1.65 6.39 -25.64
N GLU A 70 -2.50 6.69 -26.63
CA GLU A 70 -3.57 5.79 -27.05
C GLU A 70 -3.02 4.49 -27.67
N GLY A 71 -3.77 3.39 -27.53
CA GLY A 71 -3.42 2.08 -28.08
C GLY A 71 -2.72 1.13 -27.10
N PRO A 72 -2.16 0.02 -27.61
CA PRO A 72 -1.49 -0.98 -26.77
C PRO A 72 -0.35 -0.36 -25.95
N LYS A 73 -0.47 -0.45 -24.63
CA LYS A 73 0.49 0.16 -23.69
C LYS A 73 1.76 -0.67 -23.61
N ASN A 74 2.91 -0.01 -23.76
CA ASN A 74 4.21 -0.59 -23.43
C ASN A 74 4.68 -0.03 -22.08
N TYR A 75 4.22 -0.66 -21.00
CA TYR A 75 4.55 -0.24 -19.65
C TYR A 75 6.04 -0.42 -19.31
N ASP A 76 6.73 -1.37 -19.93
CA ASP A 76 8.19 -1.53 -19.78
C ASP A 76 8.96 -0.30 -20.27
N ALA A 77 8.49 0.31 -21.37
CA ALA A 77 9.10 1.54 -21.88
C ALA A 77 8.95 2.69 -20.87
N ALA A 78 7.80 2.84 -20.21
CA ALA A 78 7.62 3.84 -19.16
C ALA A 78 8.40 3.50 -17.89
N ALA A 79 8.35 2.23 -17.45
CA ALA A 79 9.03 1.73 -16.26
C ALA A 79 10.55 1.93 -16.32
N ARG A 80 11.17 1.78 -17.49
CA ARG A 80 12.59 2.13 -17.73
C ARG A 80 12.91 3.54 -17.23
N TYR A 81 12.14 4.54 -17.66
CA TYR A 81 12.35 5.93 -17.29
C TYR A 81 12.00 6.18 -15.84
N TYR A 82 10.93 5.57 -15.32
CA TYR A 82 10.57 5.69 -13.92
C TYR A 82 11.63 5.11 -12.99
N ARG A 83 12.23 3.96 -13.30
CA ARG A 83 13.34 3.35 -12.54
C ARG A 83 14.54 4.29 -12.43
N ILE A 84 14.97 4.85 -13.56
CA ILE A 84 16.10 5.77 -13.59
C ILE A 84 15.76 7.04 -12.80
N ALA A 85 14.58 7.63 -13.01
CA ALA A 85 14.17 8.83 -12.27
C ALA A 85 14.05 8.57 -10.75
N ALA A 86 13.48 7.42 -10.35
CA ALA A 86 13.36 7.03 -8.94
C ALA A 86 14.73 6.89 -8.26
N ALA A 87 15.75 6.38 -8.97
CA ALA A 87 17.11 6.29 -8.45
C ALA A 87 17.78 7.66 -8.20
N TYR A 88 17.22 8.74 -8.75
CA TYR A 88 17.57 10.15 -8.44
C TYR A 88 16.61 10.79 -7.42
N GLY A 89 15.83 9.99 -6.68
CA GLY A 89 14.93 10.48 -5.64
C GLY A 89 13.62 11.06 -6.16
N HIS A 90 13.27 10.81 -7.44
CA HIS A 90 12.03 11.33 -8.01
C HIS A 90 10.80 10.59 -7.45
N PHE A 91 10.24 11.08 -6.35
CA PHE A 91 9.21 10.38 -5.59
C PHE A 91 7.93 10.05 -6.38
N LYS A 92 7.52 10.91 -7.33
CA LYS A 92 6.37 10.61 -8.20
C LYS A 92 6.65 9.49 -9.20
N ALA A 93 7.90 9.37 -9.66
CA ALA A 93 8.30 8.31 -10.58
C ALA A 93 8.37 6.99 -9.84
N ASN A 94 8.89 7.04 -8.60
CA ASN A 94 8.91 5.91 -7.69
C ASN A 94 7.49 5.38 -7.43
N HIS A 95 6.53 6.23 -7.04
CA HIS A 95 5.16 5.78 -6.77
C HIS A 95 4.47 5.20 -8.03
N ASN A 96 4.62 5.84 -9.20
CA ASN A 96 4.10 5.29 -10.46
C ASN A 96 4.74 3.93 -10.81
N LEU A 97 6.05 3.77 -10.56
CA LEU A 97 6.73 2.51 -10.80
C LEU A 97 6.27 1.40 -9.85
N GLN A 98 6.05 1.71 -8.56
CA GLN A 98 5.50 0.76 -7.60
C GLN A 98 4.18 0.18 -8.10
N LEU A 99 3.27 1.02 -8.61
CA LEU A 99 2.00 0.57 -9.19
C LEU A 99 2.24 -0.38 -10.37
N LEU A 100 3.03 0.05 -11.36
CA LEU A 100 3.29 -0.75 -12.57
C LEU A 100 3.94 -2.10 -12.26
N VAL A 101 4.89 -2.15 -11.33
CA VAL A 101 5.60 -3.38 -10.97
C VAL A 101 4.72 -4.28 -10.11
N SER A 102 4.05 -3.73 -9.11
CA SER A 102 3.25 -4.51 -8.15
C SER A 102 2.02 -5.17 -8.79
N GLU A 103 1.40 -4.50 -9.77
CA GLU A 103 0.29 -5.05 -10.56
C GLU A 103 0.75 -5.90 -11.75
N GLY A 104 2.06 -6.04 -11.97
CA GLY A 104 2.63 -6.88 -13.04
C GLY A 104 2.52 -6.29 -14.45
N PHE A 105 2.23 -4.99 -14.57
CA PHE A 105 2.23 -4.30 -15.86
C PHE A 105 3.65 -4.09 -16.42
N ALA A 106 4.63 -3.84 -15.56
CA ALA A 106 6.03 -3.75 -15.92
C ALA A 106 6.79 -4.99 -15.46
N HIS A 107 7.65 -5.51 -16.33
CA HIS A 107 8.48 -6.67 -16.02
C HIS A 107 9.50 -6.34 -14.93
N SER A 108 9.55 -7.20 -13.91
CA SER A 108 10.57 -7.22 -12.88
C SER A 108 11.01 -8.66 -12.60
N PRO A 109 12.32 -8.94 -12.43
CA PRO A 109 12.79 -10.26 -12.01
C PRO A 109 12.27 -10.68 -10.63
N ASP A 110 12.01 -9.71 -9.75
CA ASP A 110 11.48 -9.90 -8.40
C ASP A 110 10.61 -8.68 -8.04
N ALA A 111 9.37 -8.68 -8.53
CA ALA A 111 8.44 -7.56 -8.37
C ALA A 111 8.16 -7.21 -6.88
N PRO A 112 7.94 -8.19 -5.97
CA PRO A 112 7.80 -7.89 -4.55
C PRO A 112 9.02 -7.20 -3.95
N LYS A 113 10.23 -7.67 -4.28
CA LYS A 113 11.46 -7.04 -3.78
C LYS A 113 11.65 -5.64 -4.34
N GLU A 114 11.52 -5.46 -5.65
CA GLU A 114 11.69 -4.14 -6.29
C GLU A 114 10.71 -3.11 -5.69
N THR A 115 9.46 -3.51 -5.50
CA THR A 115 8.42 -2.65 -4.91
C THR A 115 8.81 -2.22 -3.49
N ILE A 116 9.27 -3.13 -2.64
CA ILE A 116 9.69 -2.80 -1.27
C ILE A 116 10.96 -1.95 -1.26
N ASP A 117 11.94 -2.22 -2.14
CA ASP A 117 13.15 -1.40 -2.26
C ASP A 117 12.79 0.05 -2.68
N LEU A 118 11.78 0.24 -3.53
CA LEU A 118 11.26 1.56 -3.91
C LEU A 118 10.59 2.28 -2.75
N VAL A 119 9.79 1.58 -1.95
CA VAL A 119 9.16 2.13 -0.75
C VAL A 119 10.20 2.56 0.29
N GLU A 120 11.23 1.74 0.50
CA GLU A 120 12.33 2.07 1.40
C GLU A 120 13.12 3.29 0.94
N GLN A 121 13.26 3.52 -0.38
CA GLN A 121 13.85 4.76 -0.90
C GLN A 121 13.02 6.00 -0.52
N LEU A 122 11.68 5.94 -0.63
CA LEU A 122 10.80 7.04 -0.23
C LEU A 122 10.92 7.33 1.28
N ILE A 123 10.88 6.28 2.10
CA ILE A 123 11.05 6.40 3.55
C ILE A 123 12.41 7.02 3.91
N THR A 124 13.48 6.57 3.26
CA THR A 124 14.84 7.08 3.46
C THR A 124 14.95 8.55 3.06
N ALA A 125 14.25 8.96 1.99
CA ALA A 125 14.17 10.35 1.54
C ALA A 125 13.24 11.23 2.40
N GLY A 126 12.58 10.66 3.42
CA GLY A 126 11.67 11.40 4.30
C GLY A 126 10.31 11.71 3.67
N VAL A 127 9.96 11.07 2.54
CA VAL A 127 8.66 11.26 1.87
C VAL A 127 7.58 10.54 2.68
N ALA A 128 6.58 11.28 3.16
CA ALA A 128 5.53 10.75 4.03
C ALA A 128 4.73 9.62 3.36
N GLY A 129 4.41 9.76 2.07
CA GLY A 129 3.77 8.73 1.25
C GLY A 129 4.48 7.37 1.28
N GLY A 130 5.81 7.32 1.42
CA GLY A 130 6.54 6.05 1.55
C GLY A 130 6.15 5.25 2.80
N TYR A 131 5.83 5.93 3.91
CA TYR A 131 5.31 5.24 5.10
C TYR A 131 3.89 4.70 4.87
N TYR A 132 3.06 5.41 4.10
CA TYR A 132 1.73 4.95 3.72
C TYR A 132 1.83 3.71 2.81
N ASP A 133 2.71 3.74 1.81
CA ASP A 133 2.95 2.62 0.89
C ASP A 133 3.43 1.37 1.65
N MET A 134 4.41 1.51 2.56
CA MET A 134 4.86 0.40 3.42
C MET A 134 3.74 -0.16 4.29
N ALA A 135 2.89 0.71 4.86
CA ALA A 135 1.75 0.26 5.64
C ALA A 135 0.80 -0.59 4.79
N HIS A 136 0.50 -0.15 3.56
CA HIS A 136 -0.33 -0.89 2.63
C HIS A 136 0.25 -2.27 2.28
N TYR A 137 1.55 -2.35 1.99
CA TYR A 137 2.19 -3.64 1.70
C TYR A 137 2.32 -4.56 2.93
N LEU A 138 2.42 -4.01 4.14
CA LEU A 138 2.33 -4.78 5.39
C LEU A 138 0.93 -5.34 5.64
N GLU A 139 -0.13 -4.63 5.25
CA GLU A 139 -1.50 -5.16 5.31
C GLU A 139 -1.73 -6.30 4.33
N LEU A 140 -1.16 -6.18 3.12
CA LEU A 140 -1.31 -7.19 2.07
C LEU A 140 -0.34 -8.38 2.23
N GLY A 141 0.80 -8.19 2.90
CA GLY A 141 1.89 -9.16 2.93
C GLY A 141 2.64 -9.28 1.59
N TYR A 142 2.70 -8.21 0.81
CA TYR A 142 3.37 -8.19 -0.49
C TYR A 142 4.83 -7.76 -0.34
N GLY A 143 5.79 -8.65 -0.64
CA GLY A 143 7.23 -8.39 -0.48
C GLY A 143 7.72 -8.34 0.97
N VAL A 144 6.81 -8.21 1.94
CA VAL A 144 7.05 -8.25 3.38
C VAL A 144 6.11 -9.23 4.05
N LYS A 145 6.47 -9.73 5.23
CA LYS A 145 5.55 -10.53 6.05
C LYS A 145 4.37 -9.66 6.48
N GLN A 146 3.16 -10.16 6.25
CA GLN A 146 1.93 -9.50 6.67
C GLN A 146 1.94 -9.20 8.19
N ASP A 147 1.67 -7.95 8.56
CA ASP A 147 1.60 -7.50 9.95
C ASP A 147 0.70 -6.25 10.06
N GLU A 148 -0.57 -6.48 10.35
CA GLU A 148 -1.58 -5.42 10.48
C GLU A 148 -1.24 -4.41 11.60
N LYS A 149 -0.64 -4.86 12.71
CA LYS A 149 -0.30 -3.97 13.83
C LYS A 149 0.85 -3.04 13.46
N LYS A 150 1.84 -3.57 12.76
CA LYS A 150 2.93 -2.77 12.21
C LYS A 150 2.40 -1.81 11.14
N ALA A 151 1.49 -2.24 10.27
CA ALA A 151 0.85 -1.36 9.30
C ALA A 151 0.17 -0.15 9.95
N LEU A 152 -0.60 -0.33 11.03
CA LEU A 152 -1.21 0.78 11.78
C LEU A 152 -0.18 1.79 12.31
N THR A 153 0.99 1.31 12.72
CA THR A 153 2.08 2.18 13.18
C THR A 153 2.65 3.01 12.03
N TYR A 154 2.79 2.41 10.84
CA TYR A 154 3.25 3.10 9.64
C TYR A 154 2.22 4.08 9.09
N PHE A 155 0.92 3.75 9.07
CA PHE A 155 -0.14 4.71 8.71
C PHE A 155 -0.13 5.92 9.64
N ARG A 156 0.00 5.68 10.96
CA ARG A 156 0.13 6.78 11.92
C ARG A 156 1.35 7.65 11.65
N LYS A 157 2.50 7.03 11.37
CA LYS A 157 3.72 7.77 11.03
C LYS A 157 3.57 8.58 9.74
N ALA A 158 2.93 8.03 8.71
CA ALA A 158 2.61 8.73 7.47
C ALA A 158 1.73 9.96 7.74
N ALA A 159 0.67 9.79 8.56
CA ALA A 159 -0.23 10.88 8.94
C ALA A 159 0.50 12.02 9.67
N ASP A 160 1.34 11.65 10.65
CA ASP A 160 2.12 12.60 11.45
C ASP A 160 3.20 13.34 10.64
N LEU A 161 3.68 12.74 9.54
CA LEU A 161 4.61 13.36 8.58
C LEU A 161 3.91 14.13 7.45
N GLY A 162 2.58 14.11 7.41
CA GLY A 162 1.81 14.95 6.51
C GLY A 162 1.16 14.24 5.31
N SER A 163 1.37 12.93 5.11
CA SER A 163 0.75 12.21 3.97
C SER A 163 -0.77 12.33 4.04
N PRO A 164 -1.43 12.89 3.01
CA PRO A 164 -2.89 13.04 3.02
C PRO A 164 -3.62 11.69 3.05
N GLU A 165 -3.10 10.67 2.39
CA GLU A 165 -3.62 9.29 2.44
C GLU A 165 -3.49 8.71 3.85
N GLY A 166 -2.33 8.91 4.50
CA GLY A 166 -2.11 8.50 5.88
C GLY A 166 -3.06 9.20 6.85
N GLN A 167 -3.21 10.52 6.72
CA GLN A 167 -4.14 11.31 7.53
C GLN A 167 -5.58 10.83 7.36
N PHE A 168 -6.03 10.63 6.12
CA PHE A 168 -7.37 10.11 5.86
C PHE A 168 -7.53 8.70 6.43
N ARG A 169 -6.56 7.79 6.19
CA ARG A 169 -6.65 6.40 6.64
C ARG A 169 -6.74 6.29 8.16
N VAL A 170 -5.90 7.03 8.89
CA VAL A 170 -5.94 7.04 10.36
C VAL A 170 -7.22 7.73 10.86
N GLY A 171 -7.64 8.82 10.21
CA GLY A 171 -8.90 9.50 10.53
C GLY A 171 -10.10 8.56 10.39
N ASP A 172 -10.16 7.79 9.31
CA ASP A 172 -11.23 6.81 9.06
C ASP A 172 -11.19 5.65 10.05
N LEU A 173 -10.00 5.13 10.40
CA LEU A 173 -9.85 4.10 11.45
C LEU A 173 -10.31 4.56 12.85
N LEU A 174 -10.21 5.86 13.12
CA LEU A 174 -10.69 6.50 14.34
C LEU A 174 -12.19 6.88 14.27
N SER A 175 -12.85 6.63 13.13
CA SER A 175 -14.30 6.72 12.93
C SER A 175 -14.90 5.30 13.08
N PRO A 176 -15.97 5.07 13.89
CA PRO A 176 -17.11 5.96 14.14
C PRO A 176 -16.99 6.84 15.40
N ARG A 177 -17.95 7.76 15.59
CA ARG A 177 -17.96 8.93 16.50
C ARG A 177 -17.48 8.74 17.95
N ASP A 178 -17.33 7.53 18.48
CA ASP A 178 -17.06 7.29 19.91
C ASP A 178 -15.60 6.96 20.24
N ARG A 179 -14.71 6.75 19.25
CA ARG A 179 -13.29 6.47 19.51
C ARG A 179 -12.47 7.73 19.81
N ALA A 180 -12.34 8.60 18.82
CA ALA A 180 -11.62 9.87 18.93
C ALA A 180 -12.11 10.88 17.87
N PRO A 181 -13.40 11.26 17.90
CA PRO A 181 -14.07 12.01 16.81
C PRO A 181 -13.36 13.32 16.46
N ASP A 182 -12.91 14.09 17.46
CA ASP A 182 -12.24 15.37 17.23
C ASP A 182 -10.89 15.21 16.52
N ILE A 183 -10.17 14.13 16.82
CA ILE A 183 -8.86 13.84 16.22
C ILE A 183 -9.06 13.31 14.80
N ALA A 184 -10.02 12.40 14.61
CA ALA A 184 -10.42 11.91 13.29
C ALA A 184 -10.82 13.06 12.36
N ARG A 185 -11.69 13.97 12.85
CA ARG A 185 -12.11 15.18 12.13
C ARG A 185 -10.91 16.01 11.69
N LYS A 186 -9.98 16.32 12.61
CA LYS A 186 -8.79 17.13 12.31
C LYS A 186 -7.90 16.50 11.23
N MET A 187 -7.73 15.18 11.25
CA MET A 187 -6.95 14.48 10.23
C MET A 187 -7.63 14.52 8.87
N ILE A 188 -8.94 14.28 8.83
CA ILE A 188 -9.73 14.30 7.59
C ILE A 188 -9.78 15.72 7.01
N GLU A 189 -9.92 16.75 7.85
CA GLU A 189 -9.84 18.16 7.44
C GLU A 189 -8.45 18.50 6.88
N CYS A 190 -7.38 18.07 7.54
CA CYS A 190 -6.01 18.28 7.06
C CYS A 190 -5.79 17.62 5.69
N ALA A 191 -6.20 16.37 5.50
CA ALA A 191 -6.12 15.67 4.21
C ALA A 191 -6.95 16.38 3.12
N THR A 192 -8.13 16.89 3.50
CA THR A 192 -9.01 17.67 2.61
C THR A 192 -8.36 18.98 2.18
N ASP A 193 -7.67 19.67 3.08
CA ASP A 193 -6.97 20.93 2.82
C ASP A 193 -5.77 20.76 1.89
N GLN A 194 -5.13 19.59 1.93
CA GLN A 194 -4.09 19.18 0.99
C GLN A 194 -4.62 18.77 -0.39
N GLY A 195 -5.95 18.74 -0.58
CA GLY A 195 -6.57 18.41 -1.86
C GLY A 195 -6.82 16.91 -2.08
N TYR A 196 -6.82 16.09 -1.01
CA TYR A 196 -7.16 14.67 -1.12
C TYR A 196 -8.67 14.48 -1.28
N GLY A 197 -9.09 14.22 -2.51
CA GLY A 197 -10.50 14.18 -2.89
C GLY A 197 -11.36 13.20 -2.08
N LYS A 198 -10.84 11.99 -1.79
CA LYS A 198 -11.57 10.99 -0.99
C LYS A 198 -11.89 11.52 0.42
N ALA A 199 -10.95 12.20 1.07
CA ALA A 199 -11.20 12.85 2.36
C ALA A 199 -12.23 13.98 2.25
N ALA A 200 -12.14 14.81 1.21
CA ALA A 200 -13.07 15.92 1.00
C ALA A 200 -14.52 15.44 0.81
N ASN A 201 -14.72 14.37 0.04
CA ASN A 201 -16.03 13.76 -0.17
C ASN A 201 -16.57 13.10 1.10
N TYR A 202 -15.73 12.34 1.82
CA TYR A 202 -16.07 11.76 3.11
C TYR A 202 -16.50 12.83 4.11
N LEU A 203 -15.70 13.90 4.22
CA LEU A 203 -15.97 15.04 5.10
C LEU A 203 -17.30 15.72 4.75
N GLY A 204 -17.59 15.89 3.45
CA GLY A 204 -18.86 16.43 2.98
C GLY A 204 -20.07 15.58 3.42
N ILE A 205 -19.99 14.26 3.24
CA ILE A 205 -21.06 13.31 3.64
C ILE A 205 -21.27 13.33 5.15
N ASP A 206 -20.18 13.26 5.92
CA ASP A 206 -20.26 13.19 7.37
C ASP A 206 -20.78 14.50 7.99
N LEU A 207 -20.31 15.67 7.51
CA LEU A 207 -20.85 16.97 7.92
C LEU A 207 -22.33 17.14 7.52
N SER A 208 -22.75 16.60 6.37
CA SER A 208 -24.16 16.60 5.96
C SER A 208 -25.02 15.76 6.91
N THR A 209 -24.50 14.61 7.33
CA THR A 209 -25.15 13.71 8.31
C THR A 209 -25.28 14.38 9.68
N GLU A 210 -24.30 15.20 10.06
CA GLU A 210 -24.32 16.04 11.27
C GLU A 210 -25.16 17.33 11.11
N LYS A 211 -25.75 17.56 9.94
CA LYS A 211 -26.53 18.77 9.58
C LYS A 211 -25.71 20.06 9.59
N SER A 212 -24.38 19.96 9.51
CA SER A 212 -23.44 21.07 9.34
C SER A 212 -23.32 21.45 7.87
N TYR A 213 -24.44 21.84 7.26
CA TYR A 213 -24.52 21.95 5.80
C TYR A 213 -23.57 22.98 5.17
N PRO A 214 -23.37 24.20 5.73
CA PRO A 214 -22.42 25.14 5.15
C PRO A 214 -20.97 24.62 5.12
N ALA A 215 -20.59 23.80 6.10
CA ALA A 215 -19.27 23.18 6.13
C ALA A 215 -19.20 22.00 5.14
N ALA A 216 -20.27 21.19 5.05
CA ALA A 216 -20.37 20.12 4.05
C ALA A 216 -20.23 20.64 2.61
N VAL A 217 -20.92 21.73 2.28
CA VAL A 217 -20.85 22.37 0.95
C VAL A 217 -19.41 22.80 0.62
N LYS A 218 -18.66 23.33 1.59
CA LYS A 218 -17.24 23.68 1.41
C LYS A 218 -16.36 22.44 1.21
N ALA A 219 -16.62 21.37 1.94
CA ALA A 219 -15.89 20.11 1.78
C ALA A 219 -16.16 19.48 0.40
N PHE A 220 -17.41 19.41 -0.04
CA PHE A 220 -17.76 18.98 -1.39
C PHE A 220 -17.11 19.89 -2.46
N GLN A 221 -17.08 21.21 -2.27
CA GLN A 221 -16.39 22.10 -3.22
C GLN A 221 -14.90 21.77 -3.36
N LYS A 222 -14.24 21.41 -2.25
CA LYS A 222 -12.85 20.91 -2.28
C LYS A 222 -12.76 19.56 -2.98
N GLY A 223 -13.72 18.66 -2.78
CA GLY A 223 -13.84 17.39 -3.50
C GLY A 223 -13.95 17.59 -5.02
N VAL A 224 -14.79 18.53 -5.46
CA VAL A 224 -14.89 18.91 -6.89
C VAL A 224 -13.56 19.45 -7.41
N ARG A 225 -12.91 20.35 -6.67
CA ARG A 225 -11.58 20.87 -7.03
C ARG A 225 -10.57 19.74 -7.23
N ALA A 226 -10.63 18.73 -6.36
CA ALA A 226 -9.82 17.52 -6.39
C ALA A 226 -10.27 16.46 -7.41
N GLY A 227 -11.31 16.73 -8.21
CA GLY A 227 -11.77 15.84 -9.28
C GLY A 227 -12.73 14.73 -8.85
N VAL A 228 -13.38 14.84 -7.70
CA VAL A 228 -14.35 13.83 -7.23
C VAL A 228 -15.74 14.12 -7.79
N ALA A 229 -16.20 13.24 -8.68
CA ALA A 229 -17.50 13.39 -9.35
C ALA A 229 -18.66 13.36 -8.36
N GLU A 230 -18.60 12.48 -7.34
CA GLU A 230 -19.64 12.35 -6.31
C GLU A 230 -19.84 13.66 -5.53
N SER A 231 -18.78 14.44 -5.32
CA SER A 231 -18.89 15.75 -4.70
C SER A 231 -19.62 16.76 -5.60
N ALA A 232 -19.39 16.70 -6.92
CA ALA A 232 -20.12 17.53 -7.89
C ALA A 232 -21.59 17.11 -7.95
N PHE A 233 -21.87 15.81 -7.91
CA PHE A 233 -23.21 15.24 -7.86
C PHE A 233 -23.98 15.69 -6.60
N ALA A 234 -23.35 15.64 -5.43
CA ALA A 234 -23.93 16.12 -4.18
C ALA A 234 -24.30 17.62 -4.26
N LEU A 235 -23.42 18.45 -4.82
CA LEU A 235 -23.68 19.89 -4.98
C LEU A 235 -24.75 20.18 -6.05
N ARG A 236 -24.76 19.44 -7.16
CA ARG A 236 -25.83 19.52 -8.17
C ARG A 236 -27.20 19.35 -7.52
N HIS A 237 -27.40 18.26 -6.78
CA HIS A 237 -28.67 17.98 -6.11
C HIS A 237 -28.92 18.93 -4.94
N GLY A 238 -27.88 19.37 -4.23
CA GLY A 238 -28.00 20.38 -3.17
C GLY A 238 -28.57 21.71 -3.66
N PHE A 239 -28.22 22.15 -4.88
CA PHE A 239 -28.78 23.36 -5.50
C PHE A 239 -30.10 23.13 -6.26
N ASP A 240 -30.43 21.87 -6.60
CA ASP A 240 -31.71 21.47 -7.21
C ASP A 240 -32.68 20.86 -6.17
N THR A 241 -32.47 21.18 -4.90
CA THR A 241 -33.25 20.56 -3.82
C THR A 241 -34.60 21.24 -3.65
N GLN A 242 -35.62 20.43 -3.33
CA GLN A 242 -36.83 20.88 -2.65
C GLN A 242 -36.72 20.48 -1.16
N PRO A 243 -37.32 21.21 -0.20
CA PRO A 243 -37.18 20.93 1.24
C PRO A 243 -37.55 19.50 1.70
N SER A 244 -38.27 18.73 0.87
CA SER A 244 -38.64 17.34 1.11
C SER A 244 -37.58 16.31 0.70
N ASP A 245 -36.58 16.68 -0.10
CA ASP A 245 -35.50 15.79 -0.56
C ASP A 245 -34.44 15.63 0.54
N ARG A 246 -34.64 14.62 1.40
CA ARG A 246 -33.82 14.44 2.60
C ARG A 246 -32.41 13.93 2.33
N VAL A 247 -32.15 13.29 1.19
CA VAL A 247 -30.86 12.62 0.92
C VAL A 247 -29.81 13.64 0.53
N TYR A 248 -30.20 14.63 -0.29
CA TYR A 248 -29.29 15.65 -0.81
C TYR A 248 -29.51 17.04 -0.20
N PHE A 249 -30.25 17.13 0.90
CA PHE A 249 -30.50 18.40 1.56
C PHE A 249 -29.21 18.98 2.15
N LEU A 250 -28.75 20.09 1.60
CA LEU A 250 -27.55 20.82 2.03
C LEU A 250 -27.86 22.24 2.53
N GLY A 251 -29.11 22.52 2.91
CA GLY A 251 -29.51 23.85 3.41
C GLY A 251 -29.26 24.99 2.41
N LEU A 252 -29.15 24.66 1.12
CA LEU A 252 -28.95 25.61 0.03
C LEU A 252 -30.31 26.06 -0.51
N SER A 253 -30.38 27.31 -1.00
CA SER A 253 -31.52 27.77 -1.79
C SER A 253 -31.47 27.18 -3.19
N ASN A 254 -32.63 26.94 -3.79
CA ASN A 254 -32.73 26.47 -5.17
C ASN A 254 -32.03 27.46 -6.12
N ASP A 255 -31.06 26.96 -6.89
CA ASP A 255 -30.28 27.72 -7.87
C ASP A 255 -29.98 26.80 -9.06
N LEU A 256 -30.89 26.84 -10.04
CA LEU A 256 -30.84 25.95 -11.20
C LEU A 256 -29.60 26.18 -12.07
N GLU A 257 -29.04 27.39 -12.12
CA GLU A 257 -27.81 27.63 -12.89
C GLU A 257 -26.59 27.05 -12.17
N ARG A 258 -26.49 27.15 -10.84
CA ARG A 258 -25.45 26.43 -10.08
C ARG A 258 -25.57 24.93 -10.26
N SER A 259 -26.78 24.40 -10.13
CA SER A 259 -27.03 22.97 -10.36
C SER A 259 -26.60 22.55 -11.76
N ARG A 260 -26.97 23.30 -12.80
CA ARG A 260 -26.57 23.05 -14.20
C ARG A 260 -25.04 23.05 -14.37
N ARG A 261 -24.32 23.96 -13.71
CA ARG A 261 -22.85 23.99 -13.80
C ARG A 261 -22.20 22.80 -13.07
N TYR A 262 -22.69 22.42 -11.89
CA TYR A 262 -22.23 21.18 -11.23
C TYR A 262 -22.56 19.92 -12.02
N GLU A 263 -23.71 19.87 -12.71
CA GLU A 263 -24.05 18.79 -13.63
C GLU A 263 -23.04 18.68 -14.78
N ALA A 264 -22.64 19.81 -15.36
CA ALA A 264 -21.61 19.83 -16.41
C ALA A 264 -20.24 19.36 -15.89
N ILE A 265 -19.87 19.76 -14.67
CA ILE A 265 -18.64 19.30 -14.01
C ILE A 265 -18.69 17.79 -13.72
N TRP A 266 -19.81 17.29 -13.17
CA TRP A 266 -20.01 15.87 -12.90
C TRP A 266 -19.87 15.03 -14.16
N LYS A 267 -20.49 15.44 -15.27
CA LYS A 267 -20.32 14.78 -16.57
C LYS A 267 -18.87 14.80 -17.02
N PHE A 268 -18.22 15.96 -16.98
CA PHE A 268 -16.81 16.07 -17.36
C PHE A 268 -15.91 15.14 -16.56
N LEU A 269 -16.09 15.06 -15.24
CA LEU A 269 -15.28 14.19 -14.39
C LEU A 269 -15.52 12.71 -14.70
N ASN A 270 -16.77 12.28 -14.91
CA ASN A 270 -17.10 10.88 -15.25
C ASN A 270 -16.63 10.50 -16.67
N ASP A 271 -16.89 11.35 -17.66
CA ASP A 271 -16.56 11.10 -19.06
C ASP A 271 -15.04 11.00 -19.29
N ASN A 272 -14.24 11.48 -18.33
CA ASN A 272 -12.79 11.50 -18.37
C ASN A 272 -12.14 10.79 -17.16
N GLU A 273 -12.87 9.90 -16.46
CA GLU A 273 -12.41 9.28 -15.20
C GLU A 273 -11.01 8.63 -15.35
N ASP A 274 -10.77 7.94 -16.47
CA ASP A 274 -9.50 7.28 -16.81
C ASP A 274 -8.30 8.25 -16.85
N LEU A 275 -8.55 9.53 -17.06
CA LEU A 275 -7.52 10.58 -17.12
C LEU A 275 -7.36 11.34 -15.81
N ASN A 276 -8.17 11.01 -14.79
CA ASN A 276 -8.19 11.61 -13.45
C ASN A 276 -8.15 13.15 -13.46
N PRO A 277 -9.08 13.82 -14.17
CA PRO A 277 -9.11 15.27 -14.30
C PRO A 277 -9.32 15.97 -12.96
N LYS A 278 -8.83 17.21 -12.86
CA LYS A 278 -9.02 18.10 -11.71
C LYS A 278 -9.77 19.36 -12.16
N VAL A 279 -10.41 20.06 -11.23
CA VAL A 279 -11.15 21.31 -11.51
C VAL A 279 -10.58 22.45 -10.66
N PRO A 280 -9.31 22.84 -10.84
CA PRO A 280 -8.65 23.86 -10.00
C PRO A 280 -9.32 25.24 -10.09
N ASP A 281 -10.00 25.52 -11.21
CA ASP A 281 -10.73 26.73 -11.51
C ASP A 281 -12.20 26.71 -11.04
N ILE A 282 -12.61 25.75 -10.21
CA ILE A 282 -14.01 25.59 -9.78
C ILE A 282 -14.62 26.89 -9.22
N ASP A 283 -13.89 27.71 -8.47
CA ASP A 283 -14.43 28.97 -7.93
C ASP A 283 -14.57 30.08 -8.99
N LYS A 284 -13.94 29.92 -10.15
CA LYS A 284 -14.16 30.76 -11.34
C LYS A 284 -15.34 30.25 -12.18
N ILE A 285 -15.80 29.02 -11.96
CA ILE A 285 -16.92 28.40 -12.67
C ILE A 285 -18.19 28.49 -11.82
N VAL A 286 -18.15 28.01 -10.58
CA VAL A 286 -19.27 27.95 -9.64
C VAL A 286 -18.80 28.35 -8.24
N PRO A 287 -18.54 29.65 -7.98
CA PRO A 287 -18.26 30.10 -6.62
C PRO A 287 -19.47 29.84 -5.71
N LEU A 288 -19.19 29.42 -4.48
CA LEU A 288 -20.22 29.19 -3.48
C LEU A 288 -20.97 30.50 -3.13
N PRO A 289 -22.27 30.43 -2.78
CA PRO A 289 -23.01 31.58 -2.26
C PRO A 289 -22.28 32.24 -1.07
N PRO A 290 -22.39 33.57 -0.91
CA PRO A 290 -23.30 34.48 -1.60
C PRO A 290 -22.73 35.10 -2.90
N VAL A 291 -21.56 34.65 -3.38
CA VAL A 291 -20.90 35.23 -4.56
C VAL A 291 -21.78 35.03 -5.80
N LYS A 292 -21.93 36.06 -6.65
CA LYS A 292 -22.68 35.92 -7.91
C LYS A 292 -21.90 35.08 -8.92
N LEU A 293 -22.61 34.33 -9.76
CA LEU A 293 -21.97 33.52 -10.79
C LEU A 293 -21.24 34.41 -11.80
N PRO A 294 -19.95 34.15 -12.09
CA PRO A 294 -19.24 34.81 -13.16
C PRO A 294 -19.69 34.29 -14.53
N PRO A 295 -19.39 35.02 -15.61
CA PRO A 295 -19.45 34.47 -16.97
C PRO A 295 -18.59 33.21 -17.06
N TRP A 296 -19.11 32.18 -17.73
CA TRP A 296 -18.41 30.92 -17.96
C TRP A 296 -18.67 30.47 -19.38
N ASP A 297 -17.61 30.09 -20.08
CA ASP A 297 -17.62 29.71 -21.50
C ASP A 297 -18.00 28.23 -21.73
N GLY A 298 -18.30 27.49 -20.67
CA GLY A 298 -18.65 26.07 -20.76
C GLY A 298 -17.45 25.12 -20.76
N THR A 299 -16.23 25.63 -20.58
CA THR A 299 -14.99 24.85 -20.65
C THR A 299 -14.27 24.79 -19.30
N PHE A 300 -13.37 23.81 -19.15
CA PHE A 300 -12.56 23.64 -17.93
C PHE A 300 -11.09 23.97 -18.19
N GLN A 301 -10.40 24.56 -17.21
CA GLN A 301 -8.96 24.82 -17.30
C GLN A 301 -8.18 23.56 -17.70
N TRP A 302 -8.52 22.39 -17.12
CA TRP A 302 -7.88 21.13 -17.45
C TRP A 302 -8.00 20.76 -18.94
N GLN A 303 -9.17 20.97 -19.56
CA GLN A 303 -9.37 20.70 -21.00
C GLN A 303 -8.48 21.60 -21.86
N LYS A 304 -8.46 22.90 -21.54
CA LYS A 304 -7.59 23.88 -22.23
C LYS A 304 -6.12 23.49 -22.12
N GLU A 305 -5.70 22.99 -20.96
CA GLU A 305 -4.34 22.52 -20.74
C GLU A 305 -4.02 21.27 -21.55
N GLN A 306 -4.94 20.30 -21.66
CA GLN A 306 -4.74 19.12 -22.52
C GLN A 306 -4.66 19.50 -24.00
N GLU A 307 -5.55 20.37 -24.48
CA GLU A 307 -5.56 20.82 -25.88
C GLU A 307 -4.30 21.62 -26.23
N ALA A 308 -3.77 22.40 -25.28
CA ALA A 308 -2.55 23.18 -25.47
C ALA A 308 -1.26 22.36 -25.22
N ALA A 309 -1.35 21.17 -24.64
CA ALA A 309 -0.20 20.37 -24.25
C ALA A 309 0.60 19.93 -25.48
N LYS A 310 1.88 20.30 -25.51
CA LYS A 310 2.84 19.75 -26.46
C LYS A 310 3.46 18.49 -25.87
N PRO A 311 3.66 17.41 -26.67
CA PRO A 311 4.36 16.23 -26.21
C PRO A 311 5.72 16.61 -25.59
N PRO A 312 6.09 16.06 -24.42
CA PRO A 312 7.42 16.29 -23.88
C PRO A 312 8.47 15.79 -24.86
N GLN A 313 9.58 16.51 -24.96
CA GLN A 313 10.69 16.09 -25.81
C GLN A 313 11.26 14.78 -25.28
N LYS A 314 11.48 13.82 -26.18
CA LYS A 314 12.14 12.55 -25.83
C LYS A 314 13.52 12.86 -25.23
N PRO A 315 13.84 12.34 -24.03
CA PRO A 315 15.18 12.42 -23.45
C PRO A 315 16.21 11.82 -24.41
N SER A 316 17.35 12.49 -24.58
CA SER A 316 18.41 11.97 -25.45
C SER A 316 18.96 10.64 -24.91
N ASP A 317 19.34 9.72 -25.80
CA ASP A 317 19.90 8.42 -25.38
C ASP A 317 21.17 8.62 -24.54
N GLN A 318 21.99 9.65 -24.85
CA GLN A 318 23.16 10.03 -24.04
C GLN A 318 22.80 10.44 -22.61
N LEU A 319 21.70 11.18 -22.42
CA LEU A 319 21.21 11.56 -21.09
C LEU A 319 20.80 10.32 -20.30
N VAL A 320 20.00 9.44 -20.92
CA VAL A 320 19.51 8.21 -20.29
C VAL A 320 20.67 7.29 -19.92
N GLU A 321 21.64 7.10 -20.82
CA GLU A 321 22.84 6.30 -20.59
C GLU A 321 23.70 6.84 -19.45
N ARG A 322 23.92 8.17 -19.41
CA ARG A 322 24.68 8.80 -18.34
C ARG A 322 24.00 8.59 -16.99
N LEU A 323 22.71 8.93 -16.88
CA LEU A 323 21.97 8.85 -15.62
C LEU A 323 21.87 7.40 -15.10
N ALA A 324 21.60 6.44 -15.99
CA ALA A 324 21.55 5.02 -15.63
C ALA A 324 22.92 4.53 -15.14
N ARG A 325 24.01 4.87 -15.83
CA ARG A 325 25.36 4.44 -15.46
C ARG A 325 25.79 4.97 -14.09
N GLU A 326 25.50 6.24 -13.81
CA GLU A 326 25.78 6.88 -12.51
C GLU A 326 25.06 6.17 -11.33
N LYS A 327 23.95 5.48 -11.61
CA LYS A 327 23.18 4.70 -10.62
C LYS A 327 23.36 3.18 -10.74
N ASN A 328 24.32 2.73 -11.56
CA ASN A 328 24.56 1.31 -11.84
C ASN A 328 23.29 0.57 -12.33
N LEU A 329 22.54 1.21 -13.24
CA LEU A 329 21.34 0.67 -13.88
C LEU A 329 21.62 0.33 -15.35
N ASP A 330 20.91 -0.67 -15.88
CA ASP A 330 20.87 -0.95 -17.31
C ASP A 330 20.13 0.21 -18.00
N PRO A 331 20.76 0.92 -18.95
CA PRO A 331 20.11 2.04 -19.61
C PRO A 331 18.88 1.64 -20.41
N THR A 332 18.72 0.38 -20.82
CA THR A 332 17.61 -0.13 -21.65
C THR A 332 16.39 -0.48 -20.82
N THR A 333 16.58 -1.06 -19.64
CA THR A 333 15.48 -1.57 -18.80
C THR A 333 15.26 -0.74 -17.54
N GLY A 334 16.25 0.08 -17.16
CA GLY A 334 16.32 0.78 -15.88
C GLY A 334 16.58 -0.14 -14.68
N LEU A 335 16.67 -1.46 -14.89
CA LEU A 335 16.89 -2.41 -13.80
C LEU A 335 18.31 -2.28 -13.25
N PRO A 336 18.53 -2.56 -11.95
CA PRO A 336 19.87 -2.66 -11.40
C PRO A 336 20.72 -3.62 -12.23
N LEU A 337 21.89 -3.16 -12.66
CA LEU A 337 22.89 -4.07 -13.18
C LEU A 337 23.26 -4.97 -12.02
N VAL A 338 22.88 -6.25 -12.12
CA VAL A 338 23.43 -7.28 -11.24
C VAL A 338 24.93 -7.11 -11.36
N SER A 339 25.57 -6.63 -10.30
CA SER A 339 27.01 -6.82 -10.17
C SER A 339 27.15 -8.32 -10.35
N ALA A 340 27.78 -8.76 -11.46
CA ALA A 340 28.23 -10.14 -11.59
C ALA A 340 28.73 -10.48 -10.21
N PRO A 341 28.14 -11.48 -9.51
CA PRO A 341 28.49 -11.72 -8.11
C PRO A 341 29.98 -11.67 -8.11
N LYS A 342 30.59 -10.69 -7.39
CA LYS A 342 32.04 -10.60 -7.29
C LYS A 342 32.44 -12.04 -7.15
N SER A 343 33.18 -12.59 -8.10
CA SER A 343 33.58 -13.97 -7.94
C SER A 343 34.38 -13.91 -6.66
N THR A 344 33.78 -14.34 -5.56
CA THR A 344 34.45 -14.73 -4.35
C THR A 344 35.17 -16.02 -4.69
N GLN A 345 35.96 -16.00 -5.77
CA GLN A 345 36.90 -17.03 -6.07
C GLN A 345 37.99 -17.03 -5.00
N GLU A 346 38.13 -15.94 -4.24
CA GLU A 346 38.98 -15.85 -3.06
C GLU A 346 38.36 -16.41 -1.76
N ASP A 347 37.04 -16.70 -1.70
CA ASP A 347 36.38 -17.09 -0.44
C ASP A 347 35.49 -18.35 -0.54
N ARG A 348 35.45 -19.01 -1.70
CA ARG A 348 34.70 -20.26 -1.90
C ARG A 348 35.50 -21.45 -1.39
N MET A 349 34.94 -22.18 -0.42
CA MET A 349 35.53 -23.43 0.06
C MET A 349 35.58 -24.49 -1.05
N PRO A 350 36.64 -25.30 -1.16
CA PRO A 350 36.76 -26.32 -2.21
C PRO A 350 35.55 -27.27 -2.27
N LEU A 351 35.16 -27.69 -3.48
CA LEU A 351 34.21 -28.80 -3.63
C LEU A 351 34.77 -30.05 -2.93
N GLY A 352 33.88 -30.79 -2.27
CA GLY A 352 34.23 -31.91 -1.39
C GLY A 352 34.52 -31.50 0.06
N THR A 353 34.47 -30.21 0.40
CA THR A 353 34.48 -29.73 1.80
C THR A 353 33.41 -30.46 2.59
N ALA A 354 33.78 -30.91 3.78
CA ALA A 354 32.92 -31.71 4.65
C ALA A 354 32.38 -30.90 5.83
N ALA A 355 31.12 -31.13 6.19
CA ALA A 355 30.49 -30.61 7.41
C ALA A 355 29.61 -31.70 8.03
N ARG A 356 29.60 -31.82 9.36
CA ARG A 356 28.80 -32.83 10.07
C ARG A 356 27.40 -32.31 10.37
N THR A 357 26.42 -33.22 10.45
CA THR A 357 25.11 -32.92 11.04
C THR A 357 25.26 -32.15 12.36
N GLY A 358 24.49 -31.08 12.54
CA GLY A 358 24.53 -30.22 13.73
C GLY A 358 25.55 -29.08 13.67
N GLU A 359 26.52 -29.11 12.76
CA GLU A 359 27.46 -28.00 12.55
C GLU A 359 26.82 -26.87 11.73
N VAL A 360 27.35 -25.66 11.84
CA VAL A 360 26.93 -24.53 11.01
C VAL A 360 27.50 -24.71 9.60
N CYS A 361 26.64 -24.65 8.59
CA CYS A 361 26.97 -24.73 7.18
C CYS A 361 27.98 -23.63 6.83
N PRO A 362 29.19 -23.98 6.39
CA PRO A 362 30.24 -22.99 6.21
C PRO A 362 30.15 -22.25 4.88
N GLN A 363 29.37 -22.77 3.92
CA GLN A 363 29.28 -22.25 2.56
C GLN A 363 27.95 -22.61 1.90
N ASP A 364 27.35 -21.64 1.22
CA ASP A 364 26.16 -21.85 0.39
C ASP A 364 26.45 -22.87 -0.72
N GLY A 365 25.60 -23.87 -0.85
CA GLY A 365 25.69 -24.81 -1.97
C GLY A 365 24.83 -26.06 -1.80
N ILE A 366 24.96 -26.95 -2.77
CA ILE A 366 24.38 -28.29 -2.75
C ILE A 366 25.34 -29.22 -2.00
N TRP A 367 24.84 -29.82 -0.94
CA TRP A 367 25.55 -30.77 -0.10
C TRP A 367 24.96 -32.17 -0.26
N SER A 368 25.82 -33.19 -0.35
CA SER A 368 25.44 -34.60 -0.47
C SER A 368 26.05 -35.44 0.65
N VAL A 369 25.37 -36.52 1.06
CA VAL A 369 25.99 -37.57 1.87
C VAL A 369 26.33 -38.74 0.96
N ARG A 370 27.62 -39.10 0.87
CA ARG A 370 28.06 -40.29 0.12
C ARG A 370 28.28 -41.46 1.07
N HIS A 371 27.53 -42.55 0.93
CA HIS A 371 28.05 -43.86 1.36
C HIS A 371 27.54 -45.06 0.56
N VAL A 372 28.46 -46.02 0.44
CA VAL A 372 28.44 -47.25 -0.33
C VAL A 372 27.64 -48.31 0.44
N SER A 373 26.32 -48.35 0.29
CA SER A 373 25.52 -49.54 0.65
C SER A 373 24.14 -49.51 -0.03
N ARG A 374 23.65 -50.69 -0.44
CA ARG A 374 22.51 -50.93 -1.35
C ARG A 374 21.13 -50.43 -0.88
N VAL A 375 21.02 -49.59 0.14
CA VAL A 375 19.74 -49.36 0.84
C VAL A 375 19.32 -47.89 0.96
N CYS A 376 20.09 -46.89 0.51
CA CYS A 376 19.61 -45.49 0.53
C CYS A 376 19.97 -44.69 -0.72
N LEU A 377 19.02 -43.86 -1.15
CA LEU A 377 19.15 -42.85 -2.21
C LEU A 377 20.14 -41.77 -1.78
N GLU A 378 20.90 -41.23 -2.74
CA GLU A 378 21.74 -40.05 -2.54
C GLU A 378 20.89 -38.90 -1.98
N ALA A 379 21.17 -38.49 -0.75
CA ALA A 379 20.53 -37.33 -0.15
C ALA A 379 21.31 -36.08 -0.55
N THR A 380 20.84 -35.41 -1.60
CA THR A 380 21.41 -34.17 -2.12
C THR A 380 20.47 -33.01 -1.79
N ARG A 381 20.95 -31.98 -1.10
CA ARG A 381 20.14 -30.82 -0.71
C ARG A 381 20.92 -29.52 -0.75
N TYR A 382 20.25 -28.42 -1.05
CA TYR A 382 20.84 -27.10 -0.88
C TYR A 382 20.81 -26.67 0.59
N VAL A 383 21.92 -26.15 1.12
CA VAL A 383 22.02 -25.60 2.47
C VAL A 383 22.72 -24.24 2.39
N SER A 384 22.14 -23.23 3.02
CA SER A 384 22.68 -21.87 3.02
C SER A 384 23.76 -21.70 4.08
N LYS A 385 24.76 -20.83 3.84
CA LYS A 385 25.80 -20.51 4.80
C LYS A 385 25.16 -19.96 6.08
N GLY A 386 25.55 -20.49 7.23
CA GLY A 386 24.99 -20.12 8.53
C GLY A 386 23.83 -21.00 9.02
N GLU A 387 23.23 -21.84 8.17
CA GLU A 387 22.21 -22.80 8.59
C GLU A 387 22.83 -24.02 9.29
N ILE A 388 22.09 -24.71 10.15
CA ILE A 388 22.58 -25.94 10.79
C ILE A 388 22.48 -27.10 9.79
N MET A 389 23.58 -27.84 9.63
CA MET A 389 23.64 -29.03 8.79
C MET A 389 22.61 -30.06 9.29
N PRO A 390 21.64 -30.43 8.45
CA PRO A 390 20.49 -31.20 8.90
C PRO A 390 20.80 -32.69 9.06
N PRO A 391 20.07 -33.40 9.95
CA PRO A 391 20.18 -34.85 10.07
C PRO A 391 19.69 -35.56 8.81
N LEU A 392 20.19 -36.76 8.57
CA LEU A 392 19.71 -37.63 7.51
C LEU A 392 18.61 -38.55 8.06
N ALA A 393 17.44 -38.54 7.41
CA ALA A 393 16.38 -39.49 7.68
C ALA A 393 16.66 -40.80 6.91
N VAL A 394 16.83 -41.91 7.64
CA VAL A 394 17.11 -43.22 7.05
C VAL A 394 15.96 -44.18 7.38
N ASP A 395 15.47 -44.84 6.34
CA ASP A 395 14.44 -45.85 6.44
C ASP A 395 14.94 -47.07 7.24
N ASN A 396 14.14 -47.49 8.22
CA ASN A 396 14.40 -48.64 9.09
C ASN A 396 13.29 -49.69 8.90
N PRO A 397 13.35 -50.45 7.78
CA PRO A 397 12.30 -51.39 7.42
C PRO A 397 12.11 -52.43 8.52
N ARG A 398 10.86 -52.81 8.78
CA ARG A 398 10.55 -53.90 9.71
C ARG A 398 10.86 -55.25 9.03
N PRO A 399 11.32 -56.25 9.79
CA PRO A 399 11.71 -57.55 9.22
C PRO A 399 10.53 -58.35 8.65
N LEU A 400 9.29 -57.99 8.99
CA LEU A 400 8.08 -58.65 8.49
C LEU A 400 7.53 -57.91 7.27
N PRO A 401 7.49 -58.54 6.09
CA PRO A 401 6.95 -57.94 4.87
C PRO A 401 5.51 -57.45 5.07
N GLY A 402 5.20 -56.23 4.63
CA GLY A 402 3.87 -55.63 4.67
C GLY A 402 3.54 -54.80 5.92
N LEU A 403 4.29 -54.91 7.02
CA LEU A 403 4.04 -54.08 8.22
C LEU A 403 4.34 -52.59 7.98
N ASP A 404 5.35 -52.26 7.17
CA ASP A 404 5.68 -50.86 6.87
C ASP A 404 4.61 -50.18 5.99
N ALA A 405 3.87 -50.94 5.18
CA ALA A 405 2.74 -50.44 4.40
C ALA A 405 1.50 -50.18 5.28
N LEU A 406 1.32 -50.96 6.36
CA LEU A 406 0.18 -50.83 7.28
C LEU A 406 0.41 -49.75 8.35
N LEU A 407 1.64 -49.67 8.91
CA LEU A 407 1.95 -48.84 10.08
C LEU A 407 2.82 -47.62 9.75
N GLY A 408 3.13 -47.40 8.47
CA GLY A 408 4.09 -46.39 8.02
C GLY A 408 5.54 -46.82 8.28
N MET A 409 6.45 -46.40 7.39
CA MET A 409 7.87 -46.72 7.49
C MET A 409 8.49 -46.08 8.74
N ARG A 410 9.28 -46.86 9.49
CA ARG A 410 10.07 -46.27 10.58
C ARG A 410 11.24 -45.52 9.96
N VAL A 411 11.43 -44.30 10.40
CA VAL A 411 12.58 -43.47 10.04
C VAL A 411 13.41 -43.27 11.29
N HIS A 412 14.72 -43.40 11.19
CA HIS A 412 15.64 -42.98 12.23
C HIS A 412 16.57 -41.91 11.66
N SER A 413 16.92 -40.93 12.50
CA SER A 413 17.86 -39.89 12.12
C SER A 413 19.29 -40.36 12.37
N THR A 414 20.16 -40.21 11.39
CA THR A 414 21.59 -40.45 11.53
C THR A 414 22.38 -39.17 11.35
N ASP A 415 23.49 -39.08 12.09
CA ASP A 415 24.47 -38.01 11.95
C ASP A 415 25.47 -38.40 10.87
N GLU A 416 25.53 -37.61 9.81
CA GLU A 416 26.31 -37.92 8.62
C GLU A 416 27.30 -36.80 8.30
N VAL A 417 28.27 -37.13 7.45
CA VAL A 417 29.20 -36.15 6.88
C VAL A 417 28.68 -35.72 5.51
N TRP A 418 28.22 -34.47 5.44
CA TRP A 418 27.81 -33.81 4.21
C TRP A 418 29.02 -33.30 3.46
N ARG A 419 29.00 -33.39 2.12
CA ARG A 419 30.04 -32.86 1.24
C ARG A 419 29.47 -31.88 0.23
N LEU A 420 30.12 -30.74 0.06
CA LEU A 420 29.77 -29.72 -0.92
C LEU A 420 30.03 -30.23 -2.35
N GLU A 421 28.99 -30.37 -3.16
CA GLU A 421 29.07 -30.85 -4.56
C GLU A 421 29.00 -29.71 -5.58
N SER A 422 28.22 -28.66 -5.31
CA SER A 422 28.11 -27.49 -6.19
C SER A 422 27.66 -26.23 -5.46
N TYR A 423 27.84 -25.06 -6.08
CA TYR A 423 27.40 -23.76 -5.52
C TYR A 423 26.08 -23.26 -6.13
N ASP A 424 25.68 -23.82 -7.27
CA ASP A 424 24.52 -23.33 -8.02
C ASP A 424 23.22 -23.91 -7.48
N ARG A 425 22.24 -23.04 -7.23
CA ARG A 425 20.89 -23.41 -6.78
C ARG A 425 20.02 -24.04 -7.89
N ARG A 426 20.60 -24.32 -9.07
CA ARG A 426 19.88 -24.92 -10.20
C ARG A 426 19.78 -26.43 -9.96
N VAL A 427 18.61 -26.85 -9.49
CA VAL A 427 18.21 -28.25 -9.43
C VAL A 427 18.04 -28.75 -10.87
N LEU A 428 18.64 -29.90 -11.19
CA LEU A 428 18.36 -30.67 -12.41
C LEU A 428 16.95 -31.25 -12.39
#